data_AF-A0A517PWW1-F1
#
_entry.id   AF-A0A517PWW1-F1
#
_cell.length_a   1.000
_cell.length_b   1.000
_cell.length_c   1.000
_cell.angle_alpha   90.00
_cell.angle_beta   90.00
_cell.angle_gamma   90.00
#
_symmetry.space_group_name_H-M   'P 1'
#
loop_
_entity.id
_entity.type
_entity.pdbx_description
1 polymer ?
#
loop_
_entity_poly.entity_id
_entity_poly.type
_entity_poly.pdbx_seq_one_letter_code
_entity_poly.pdbx_strand_id
1 'polypeptide(L)'
;MGKKTLPQIVQDIFVLLDPLESEDRQKVVDSVMALLGDAMPRPGRNDGEGKKDSGDAGDDATYGQRAKRWMDQNNISAVMISEIFHIDGDEVEVIASEVPGNGKKMQTHNCYLLAGIQALLSSDEPRFSDECAIELCKHLGCHDRKNHAKNRSELGNVVAGTKNNGFTLPAPGLRAAANLVKEMSQTH
;
A
#
# COMPACT_ATOMS: atom_id res chain seq x y z
N MET A 1 -15.02 47.74 17.54
CA MET A 1 -15.18 46.28 17.71
C MET A 1 -14.14 45.79 18.70
N GLY A 2 -14.57 45.17 19.80
CA GLY A 2 -13.64 44.62 20.79
C GLY A 2 -12.81 43.49 20.17
N LYS A 3 -11.50 43.46 20.44
CA LYS A 3 -10.63 42.39 19.95
C LYS A 3 -11.10 41.08 20.58
N LYS A 4 -11.45 40.08 19.76
CA LYS A 4 -11.72 38.73 20.25
C LYS A 4 -10.45 38.18 20.89
N THR A 5 -10.60 37.53 22.03
CA THR A 5 -9.49 36.84 22.70
C THR A 5 -9.19 35.51 21.98
N LEU A 6 -7.97 35.01 22.11
CA LEU A 6 -7.58 33.73 21.51
C LEU A 6 -8.55 32.58 21.86
N PRO A 7 -8.98 32.40 23.14
CA PRO A 7 -9.94 31.35 23.48
C PRO A 7 -11.30 31.51 22.79
N GLN A 8 -11.77 32.75 22.60
CA GLN A 8 -13.02 33.01 21.89
C GLN A 8 -12.91 32.68 20.40
N ILE A 9 -11.75 32.96 19.79
CA ILE A 9 -11.49 32.60 18.39
C ILE A 9 -11.45 31.08 18.22
N VAL A 10 -10.79 30.36 19.13
CA VAL A 10 -10.75 28.89 19.10
C VAL A 10 -12.14 28.30 19.25
N GLN A 11 -12.96 28.83 20.17
CA GLN A 11 -14.34 28.38 20.34
C GLN A 11 -15.19 28.62 19.10
N ASP A 12 -15.06 29.77 18.45
CA ASP A 12 -15.78 30.09 17.22
C ASP A 12 -15.36 29.16 16.07
N ILE A 13 -14.06 28.87 15.93
CA ILE A 13 -13.55 27.92 14.94
C ILE A 13 -14.07 26.50 15.22
N PHE A 14 -14.08 26.07 16.48
CA PHE A 14 -14.62 24.77 16.87
C PHE A 14 -16.09 24.63 16.45
N VAL A 15 -16.94 25.62 16.75
CA VAL A 15 -18.37 25.60 16.35
C VAL A 15 -18.56 25.50 14.84
N LEU A 16 -17.66 26.11 14.05
CA LEU A 16 -17.71 26.05 12.59
C LEU A 16 -17.22 24.71 12.03
N LEU A 17 -16.32 24.02 12.72
CA LEU A 17 -15.71 22.76 12.27
C LEU A 17 -16.40 21.51 12.84
N ASP A 18 -17.11 21.64 13.96
CA ASP A 18 -17.86 20.55 14.62
C ASP A 18 -18.79 19.76 13.67
N PRO A 19 -19.59 20.38 12.78
CA PRO A 19 -20.48 19.63 11.88
C PRO A 19 -19.77 18.98 10.69
N LEU A 20 -18.47 19.18 10.52
CA LEU A 20 -17.69 18.61 9.41
C LEU A 20 -16.99 17.32 9.83
N GLU A 21 -16.82 16.40 8.88
CA GLU A 21 -15.99 15.22 9.07
C GLU A 21 -14.51 15.60 9.24
N SER A 22 -13.72 14.73 9.89
CA SER A 22 -12.31 15.01 10.22
C SER A 22 -11.46 15.41 9.01
N GLU A 23 -11.71 14.81 7.85
CA GLU A 23 -10.99 15.12 6.62
C GLU A 23 -11.33 16.51 6.08
N ASP A 24 -12.62 16.88 6.10
CA ASP A 24 -13.09 18.19 5.64
C ASP A 24 -12.66 19.31 6.59
N ARG A 25 -12.60 19.04 7.90
CA ARG A 25 -12.00 19.97 8.87
C ARG A 25 -10.57 20.31 8.50
N GLN A 26 -9.76 19.31 8.17
CA GLN A 26 -8.35 19.49 7.81
C GLN A 26 -8.20 20.29 6.50
N LYS A 27 -9.00 19.97 5.48
CA LYS A 27 -9.01 20.70 4.20
C LYS A 27 -9.40 22.17 4.36
N VAL A 28 -10.37 22.46 5.22
CA VAL A 28 -10.82 23.83 5.50
C VAL A 28 -9.72 24.60 6.24
N VAL A 29 -9.09 24.00 7.25
CA VAL A 29 -7.96 24.61 7.98
C VAL A 29 -6.80 24.89 7.03
N ASP A 30 -6.42 23.93 6.19
CA ASP A 30 -5.32 24.08 5.22
C ASP A 30 -5.62 25.19 4.21
N SER A 31 -6.87 25.28 3.73
CA SER A 31 -7.31 26.32 2.80
C SER A 31 -7.26 27.71 3.43
N VAL A 32 -7.65 27.83 4.71
CA VAL A 32 -7.58 29.09 5.47
C VAL A 32 -6.12 29.50 5.70
N MET A 33 -5.24 28.56 6.05
CA MET A 33 -3.80 28.83 6.21
C MET A 33 -3.16 29.28 4.90
N ALA A 34 -3.56 28.69 3.77
CA ALA A 34 -3.12 29.13 2.45
C ALA A 34 -3.61 30.56 2.11
N LEU A 35 -4.86 30.90 2.44
CA LEU A 35 -5.42 32.25 2.23
C LEU A 35 -4.76 33.31 3.12
N LEU A 36 -4.29 32.93 4.31
CA LEU A 36 -3.57 33.81 5.23
C LEU A 36 -2.10 34.00 4.86
N GLY A 37 -1.61 33.30 3.83
CA GLY A 37 -0.21 33.39 3.38
C GLY A 37 0.76 32.54 4.21
N ASP A 38 0.27 31.81 5.21
CA ASP A 38 1.03 30.88 6.05
C ASP A 38 1.14 29.48 5.39
N ALA A 39 1.23 29.44 4.06
CA ALA A 39 1.38 28.20 3.32
C ALA A 39 2.61 27.43 3.83
N MET A 40 2.37 26.39 4.62
CA MET A 40 3.40 25.45 5.02
C MET A 40 4.06 24.88 3.76
N PRO A 41 5.40 24.91 3.64
CA PRO A 41 6.07 24.31 2.50
C PRO A 41 5.78 22.80 2.53
N ARG A 42 4.89 22.36 1.64
CA ARG A 42 4.79 20.96 1.26
C ARG A 42 6.14 20.56 0.68
N PRO A 43 6.83 19.53 1.17
CA PRO A 43 8.05 19.07 0.54
C PRO A 43 7.70 18.51 -0.85
N GLY A 44 8.05 19.28 -1.89
CA GLY A 44 8.25 18.79 -3.25
C GLY A 44 7.05 18.82 -4.20
N ARG A 45 6.70 20.00 -4.71
CA ARG A 45 6.11 20.15 -6.05
C ARG A 45 7.18 20.75 -6.95
N ASN A 46 7.70 19.96 -7.90
CA ASN A 46 8.30 20.52 -9.10
C ASN A 46 7.14 20.80 -10.05
N ASP A 47 6.92 22.08 -10.34
CA ASP A 47 6.01 22.51 -11.38
C ASP A 47 6.54 22.07 -12.75
N GLY A 48 5.72 21.29 -13.44
CA GLY A 48 5.90 20.88 -14.82
C GLY A 48 4.52 20.55 -15.39
N GLU A 49 3.91 21.57 -16.00
CA GLU A 49 2.64 21.54 -16.72
C GLU A 49 2.48 20.33 -17.66
N GLY A 50 1.30 19.69 -17.58
CA GLY A 50 0.92 18.60 -18.48
C GLY A 50 -0.40 17.92 -18.09
N LYS A 51 -1.49 18.68 -18.11
CA LYS A 51 -2.87 18.20 -17.90
C LYS A 51 -3.25 17.06 -18.87
N LYS A 52 -3.78 15.96 -18.34
CA LYS A 52 -5.01 15.32 -18.85
C LYS A 52 -5.72 14.59 -17.71
N ASP A 53 -6.96 15.03 -17.49
CA ASP A 53 -7.99 14.33 -16.75
C ASP A 53 -8.05 12.85 -17.13
N SER A 54 -8.08 12.00 -16.12
CA SER A 54 -9.05 10.92 -16.04
C SER A 54 -9.36 10.79 -14.55
N GLY A 55 -10.46 11.41 -14.14
CA GLY A 55 -11.12 10.99 -12.91
C GLY A 55 -11.57 9.56 -13.12
N ASP A 56 -11.14 8.68 -12.23
CA ASP A 56 -11.85 7.44 -11.96
C ASP A 56 -11.89 7.28 -10.45
N ALA A 57 -13.10 7.01 -9.96
CA ALA A 57 -13.39 6.86 -8.55
C ALA A 57 -12.86 5.50 -8.09
N GLY A 58 -11.87 5.51 -7.21
CA GLY A 58 -11.39 4.30 -6.55
C GLY A 58 -10.67 4.72 -5.28
N ASP A 59 -11.04 4.10 -4.16
CA ASP A 59 -10.60 4.35 -2.79
C ASP A 59 -9.29 5.13 -2.63
N ASP A 60 -9.33 6.15 -1.76
CA ASP A 60 -8.16 6.92 -1.31
C ASP A 60 -7.27 6.04 -0.39
N ALA A 61 -6.79 4.92 -0.91
CA ALA A 61 -5.82 4.05 -0.26
C ALA A 61 -4.54 4.87 -0.04
N THR A 62 -4.39 5.36 1.18
CA THR A 62 -3.25 6.17 1.57
C THR A 62 -2.05 5.27 1.82
N TYR A 63 -1.31 4.95 0.76
CA TYR A 63 -0.09 4.14 0.88
C TYR A 63 0.99 4.81 1.73
N GLY A 64 1.76 4.00 2.46
CA GLY A 64 2.98 4.45 3.15
C GLY A 64 4.07 4.98 2.21
N GLN A 65 5.08 5.66 2.77
CA GLN A 65 6.12 6.33 1.97
C GLN A 65 6.99 5.33 1.21
N ARG A 66 7.33 4.20 1.83
CA ARG A 66 8.15 3.15 1.21
C ARG A 66 7.36 2.43 0.12
N ALA A 67 6.08 2.13 0.35
CA ALA A 67 5.17 1.56 -0.63
C ALA A 67 5.07 2.45 -1.87
N LYS A 68 4.79 3.75 -1.70
CA LYS A 68 4.77 4.74 -2.79
C LYS A 68 6.07 4.74 -3.59
N ARG A 69 7.22 4.80 -2.91
CA ARG A 69 8.53 4.77 -3.57
C ARG A 69 8.75 3.46 -4.35
N TRP A 70 8.35 2.33 -3.80
CA TRP A 70 8.46 1.05 -4.49
C TRP A 70 7.57 1.01 -5.73
N MET A 71 6.34 1.50 -5.64
CA MET A 71 5.41 1.61 -6.77
C MET A 71 6.02 2.50 -7.87
N ASP A 72 6.49 3.69 -7.52
CA ASP A 72 7.10 4.65 -8.45
C ASP A 72 8.33 4.06 -9.14
N GLN A 73 9.25 3.46 -8.38
CA GLN A 73 10.48 2.86 -8.91
C GLN A 73 10.22 1.71 -9.88
N ASN A 74 9.09 1.04 -9.73
CA ASN A 74 8.75 -0.12 -10.55
C ASN A 74 7.65 0.17 -11.56
N ASN A 75 7.15 1.40 -11.68
CA ASN A 75 6.01 1.77 -12.53
C ASN A 75 4.77 0.90 -12.26
N ILE A 76 4.39 0.79 -11.00
CA ILE A 76 3.16 0.11 -10.57
C ILE A 76 2.10 1.17 -10.28
N SER A 77 0.99 1.14 -11.00
CA SER A 77 -0.13 2.06 -10.74
C SER A 77 -1.00 1.55 -9.59
N ALA A 78 -1.75 2.46 -8.96
CA ALA A 78 -2.76 2.08 -7.96
C ALA A 78 -3.81 1.12 -8.55
N VAL A 79 -4.15 1.27 -9.84
CA VAL A 79 -5.07 0.38 -10.56
C VAL A 79 -4.56 -1.06 -10.57
N MET A 80 -3.28 -1.28 -10.91
CA MET A 80 -2.66 -2.62 -10.88
C MET A 80 -2.68 -3.24 -9.47
N ILE A 81 -2.54 -2.42 -8.43
CA ILE A 81 -2.67 -2.88 -7.04
C ILE A 81 -4.11 -3.26 -6.74
N SER A 82 -5.08 -2.42 -7.10
CA SER A 82 -6.51 -2.67 -6.82
C SER A 82 -7.10 -3.90 -7.51
N GLU A 83 -6.48 -4.37 -8.61
CA GLU A 83 -6.87 -5.61 -9.28
C GLU A 83 -6.47 -6.87 -8.49
N ILE A 84 -5.43 -6.76 -7.65
CA ILE A 84 -4.84 -7.89 -6.92
C ILE A 84 -5.16 -7.82 -5.42
N PHE A 85 -5.25 -6.60 -4.89
CA PHE A 85 -5.41 -6.30 -3.49
C PHE A 85 -6.64 -5.42 -3.26
N HIS A 86 -7.43 -5.78 -2.26
CA HIS A 86 -8.40 -4.87 -1.67
C HIS A 86 -7.76 -4.20 -0.46
N ILE A 87 -7.88 -2.88 -0.36
CA ILE A 87 -7.27 -2.08 0.69
C ILE A 87 -8.39 -1.33 1.41
N ASP A 88 -8.58 -1.62 2.69
CA ASP A 88 -9.50 -0.92 3.59
C ASP A 88 -8.72 -0.41 4.81
N GLY A 89 -8.33 0.87 4.76
CA GLY A 89 -7.44 1.47 5.76
C GLY A 89 -6.08 0.75 5.83
N ASP A 90 -5.79 0.15 6.98
CA ASP A 90 -4.55 -0.61 7.23
C ASP A 90 -4.71 -2.10 6.88
N GLU A 91 -5.92 -2.56 6.54
CA GLU A 91 -6.18 -3.93 6.14
C GLU A 91 -6.00 -4.07 4.63
N VAL A 92 -5.11 -4.99 4.24
CA VAL A 92 -4.84 -5.31 2.84
C VAL A 92 -5.13 -6.79 2.64
N GLU A 93 -6.07 -7.12 1.78
CA GLU A 93 -6.45 -8.49 1.44
C GLU A 93 -6.13 -8.79 -0.03
N VAL A 94 -5.71 -10.02 -0.33
CA VAL A 94 -5.52 -10.45 -1.73
C VAL A 94 -6.86 -10.92 -2.28
N ILE A 95 -7.30 -10.30 -3.36
CA ILE A 95 -8.56 -10.63 -4.06
C ILE A 95 -8.34 -11.36 -5.39
N ALA A 96 -7.08 -11.53 -5.80
CA ALA A 96 -6.76 -12.32 -6.99
C ALA A 96 -7.27 -13.77 -6.84
N SER A 97 -7.84 -14.31 -7.91
CA SER A 97 -8.41 -15.66 -7.93
C SER A 97 -7.36 -16.76 -8.06
N GLU A 98 -6.24 -16.46 -8.71
CA GLU A 98 -5.12 -17.37 -8.90
C GLU A 98 -3.78 -16.64 -8.85
N VAL A 99 -2.71 -17.40 -8.59
CA VAL A 99 -1.34 -16.91 -8.67
C VAL A 99 -0.63 -17.56 -9.86
N PRO A 100 0.03 -16.77 -10.72
CA PRO A 100 0.77 -17.31 -11.85
C PRO A 100 1.93 -18.19 -11.38
N GLY A 101 2.38 -19.09 -12.24
CA GLY A 101 3.54 -19.94 -12.00
C GLY A 101 3.36 -21.36 -12.49
N ASN A 102 4.42 -21.93 -13.05
CA ASN A 102 4.40 -23.31 -13.53
C ASN A 102 4.51 -24.30 -12.36
N GLY A 103 3.35 -24.69 -11.85
CA GLY A 103 3.18 -25.68 -10.79
C GLY A 103 3.32 -25.12 -9.37
N LYS A 104 2.96 -25.97 -8.39
CA LYS A 104 2.78 -25.57 -6.98
C LYS A 104 4.02 -24.93 -6.34
N LYS A 105 5.22 -25.32 -6.78
CA LYS A 105 6.46 -24.72 -6.28
C LYS A 105 6.55 -23.25 -6.64
N MET A 106 6.40 -22.91 -7.92
CA MET A 106 6.49 -21.52 -8.39
C MET A 106 5.35 -20.67 -7.83
N GLN A 107 4.14 -21.23 -7.78
CA GLN A 107 2.99 -20.59 -7.14
C GLN A 107 3.23 -20.32 -5.65
N THR A 108 3.85 -21.26 -4.92
CA THR A 108 4.27 -21.05 -3.52
C THR A 108 5.24 -19.88 -3.44
N HIS A 109 6.25 -19.80 -4.32
CA HIS A 109 7.21 -18.69 -4.30
C HIS A 109 6.52 -17.34 -4.53
N ASN A 110 5.61 -17.29 -5.49
CA ASN A 110 4.85 -16.09 -5.80
C ASN A 110 3.91 -15.68 -4.65
N CYS A 111 3.35 -16.63 -3.90
CA CYS A 111 2.61 -16.31 -2.66
C CYS A 111 3.50 -15.65 -1.59
N TYR A 112 4.77 -16.03 -1.46
CA TYR A 112 5.68 -15.35 -0.52
C TYR A 112 5.97 -13.91 -0.96
N LEU A 113 6.06 -13.68 -2.27
CA LEU A 113 6.21 -12.32 -2.80
C LEU A 113 4.95 -11.49 -2.53
N LEU A 114 3.76 -12.03 -2.81
CA LEU A 114 2.49 -11.35 -2.55
C LEU A 114 2.27 -11.06 -1.06
N ALA A 115 2.59 -11.99 -0.17
CA ALA A 115 2.51 -11.76 1.28
C ALA A 115 3.45 -10.62 1.74
N GLY A 116 4.64 -10.51 1.12
CA GLY A 116 5.54 -9.40 1.39
C GLY A 116 5.05 -8.06 0.84
N ILE A 117 4.33 -8.06 -0.28
CA ILE A 117 3.69 -6.84 -0.81
C ILE A 117 2.47 -6.45 0.01
N GLN A 118 1.63 -7.40 0.41
CA GLN A 118 0.53 -7.18 1.34
C GLN A 118 1.01 -6.48 2.62
N ALA A 119 2.12 -6.97 3.21
CA ALA A 119 2.75 -6.34 4.37
C ALA A 119 3.29 -4.94 4.08
N LEU A 120 3.93 -4.75 2.90
CA LEU A 120 4.44 -3.44 2.48
C LEU A 120 3.31 -2.42 2.30
N LEU A 121 2.18 -2.82 1.74
CA LEU A 121 1.04 -1.94 1.48
C LEU A 121 0.31 -1.57 2.79
N SER A 122 0.20 -2.50 3.74
CA SER A 122 -0.48 -2.30 5.03
C SER A 122 0.37 -1.56 6.07
N SER A 123 1.66 -1.88 6.19
CA SER A 123 2.51 -1.41 7.30
C SER A 123 3.75 -0.63 6.87
N ASP A 124 3.90 -0.35 5.56
CA ASP A 124 5.09 0.26 4.96
C ASP A 124 6.40 -0.55 5.16
N GLU A 125 6.30 -1.78 5.65
CA GLU A 125 7.39 -2.73 5.81
C GLU A 125 7.07 -4.07 5.12
N PRO A 126 7.95 -4.58 4.24
CA PRO A 126 7.70 -5.84 3.57
C PRO A 126 8.06 -7.03 4.47
N ARG A 127 7.53 -7.09 5.70
CA ARG A 127 7.85 -8.08 6.73
C ARG A 127 6.60 -8.90 7.07
N PHE A 128 6.71 -10.22 7.01
CA PHE A 128 5.56 -11.11 7.13
C PHE A 128 5.95 -12.43 7.82
N SER A 129 4.96 -13.18 8.31
CA SER A 129 5.17 -14.50 8.92
C SER A 129 5.10 -15.64 7.90
N ASP A 130 5.60 -16.81 8.28
CA ASP A 130 5.43 -18.04 7.49
C ASP A 130 3.94 -18.37 7.33
N GLU A 131 3.17 -18.12 8.39
CA GLU A 131 1.75 -18.37 8.49
C GLU A 131 0.96 -17.55 7.46
N CYS A 132 1.25 -16.24 7.31
CA CYS A 132 0.60 -15.39 6.30
C CYS A 132 0.80 -15.94 4.88
N ALA A 133 2.03 -16.34 4.54
CA ALA A 133 2.32 -16.89 3.22
C ALA A 133 1.64 -18.26 2.99
N ILE A 134 1.55 -19.10 4.04
CA ILE A 134 0.83 -20.38 4.01
C ILE A 134 -0.67 -20.15 3.81
N GLU A 135 -1.27 -19.21 4.52
CA GLU A 135 -2.68 -18.84 4.38
C GLU A 135 -2.99 -18.35 2.98
N LEU A 136 -2.13 -17.51 2.42
CA LEU A 136 -2.27 -17.07 1.04
C LEU A 136 -2.16 -18.23 0.05
N CYS A 137 -1.22 -19.16 0.25
CA CYS A 137 -1.15 -20.38 -0.56
C CYS A 137 -2.42 -21.23 -0.49
N LYS A 138 -3.09 -21.27 0.67
CA LYS A 138 -4.35 -22.03 0.84
C LYS A 138 -5.50 -21.31 0.14
N HIS A 139 -5.59 -19.99 0.33
CA HIS A 139 -6.58 -19.13 -0.30
C HIS A 139 -6.53 -19.27 -1.83
N LEU A 140 -5.33 -19.23 -2.40
CA LEU A 140 -5.09 -19.35 -3.85
C LEU A 140 -4.99 -20.81 -4.36
N GLY A 141 -5.34 -21.80 -3.52
CA GLY A 141 -5.40 -23.21 -3.91
C GLY A 141 -4.06 -23.89 -4.24
N CYS A 142 -2.92 -23.23 -4.04
CA CYS A 142 -1.59 -23.73 -4.40
C CYS A 142 -0.80 -24.35 -3.24
N HIS A 143 -1.38 -24.43 -2.03
CA HIS A 143 -0.71 -24.98 -0.86
C HIS A 143 -0.32 -26.46 -1.03
N ASP A 144 0.97 -26.72 -1.13
CA ASP A 144 1.54 -28.06 -1.11
C ASP A 144 2.07 -28.41 0.29
N ARG A 145 1.22 -28.97 1.15
CA ARG A 145 1.58 -29.31 2.53
C ARG A 145 2.83 -30.19 2.64
N LYS A 146 3.07 -31.08 1.67
CA LYS A 146 4.21 -32.01 1.71
C LYS A 146 5.51 -31.33 1.34
N ASN A 147 5.48 -30.44 0.34
CA ASN A 147 6.67 -29.80 -0.20
C ASN A 147 6.87 -28.35 0.29
N HIS A 148 5.95 -27.78 1.08
CA HIS A 148 5.98 -26.36 1.43
C HIS A 148 7.31 -25.92 2.07
N ALA A 149 7.82 -26.70 3.04
CA ALA A 149 9.08 -26.39 3.69
C ALA A 149 10.27 -26.41 2.72
N LYS A 150 10.25 -27.34 1.75
CA LYS A 150 11.26 -27.43 0.69
C LYS A 150 11.16 -26.26 -0.27
N ASN A 151 9.96 -25.97 -0.79
CA ASN A 151 9.70 -24.84 -1.68
C ASN A 151 10.16 -23.52 -1.03
N ARG A 152 9.83 -23.32 0.25
CA ARG A 152 10.28 -22.17 1.03
C ARG A 152 11.80 -22.07 1.12
N SER A 153 12.50 -23.19 1.36
CA SER A 153 13.97 -23.18 1.41
C SER A 153 14.63 -22.85 0.07
N GLU A 154 13.88 -22.96 -1.04
CA GLU A 154 14.33 -22.71 -2.40
C GLU A 154 13.97 -21.30 -2.91
N LEU A 155 13.45 -20.43 -2.04
CA LEU A 155 13.19 -19.00 -2.35
C LEU A 155 14.47 -18.22 -2.68
N GLY A 156 15.65 -18.70 -2.28
CA GLY A 156 16.92 -18.06 -2.63
C GLY A 156 17.06 -16.66 -2.03
N ASN A 157 17.46 -15.68 -2.84
CA ASN A 157 17.73 -14.31 -2.39
C ASN A 157 16.53 -13.35 -2.52
N VAL A 158 15.36 -13.84 -2.99
CA VAL A 158 14.15 -13.01 -3.10
C VAL A 158 13.40 -12.89 -1.79
N VAL A 159 13.68 -13.75 -0.81
CA VAL A 159 13.11 -13.68 0.53
C VAL A 159 14.25 -13.89 1.53
N ALA A 160 14.34 -13.02 2.53
CA ALA A 160 15.29 -13.14 3.63
C ALA A 160 14.55 -13.44 4.93
N GLY A 161 15.19 -14.15 5.86
CA GLY A 161 14.62 -14.46 7.18
C GLY A 161 14.45 -15.96 7.41
N THR A 162 13.71 -16.29 8.47
CA THR A 162 13.47 -17.68 8.90
C THR A 162 12.04 -17.82 9.40
N LYS A 163 11.53 -19.06 9.44
CA LYS A 163 10.19 -19.34 9.98
C LYS A 163 9.96 -18.73 11.36
N ASN A 164 10.96 -18.80 12.24
CA ASN A 164 10.82 -18.36 13.63
C ASN A 164 10.89 -16.83 13.79
N ASN A 165 11.61 -16.14 12.91
CA ASN A 165 11.83 -14.70 13.02
C ASN A 165 10.96 -13.90 12.05
N GLY A 166 10.22 -14.57 11.17
CA GLY A 166 9.54 -13.96 10.03
C GLY A 166 10.46 -13.77 8.83
N PHE A 167 9.83 -13.40 7.73
CA PHE A 167 10.44 -13.17 6.43
C PHE A 167 10.33 -11.70 6.05
N THR A 168 11.20 -11.28 5.13
CA THR A 168 11.12 -9.96 4.51
C THR A 168 11.56 -10.01 3.05
N LEU A 169 11.06 -9.07 2.24
CA LEU A 169 11.52 -8.91 0.86
C LEU A 169 12.71 -7.95 0.80
N PRO A 170 13.94 -8.44 0.54
CA PRO A 170 15.06 -7.60 0.17
C PRO A 170 14.85 -7.01 -1.24
N ALA A 171 15.77 -6.14 -1.69
CA ALA A 171 15.67 -5.49 -3.00
C ALA A 171 15.44 -6.45 -4.19
N PRO A 172 16.10 -7.63 -4.29
CA PRO A 172 15.77 -8.62 -5.33
C PRO A 172 14.33 -9.12 -5.24
N GLY A 173 13.82 -9.35 -4.03
CA GLY A 173 12.44 -9.76 -3.76
C GLY A 173 11.42 -8.71 -4.15
N LEU A 174 11.67 -7.46 -3.79
CA LEU A 174 10.80 -6.34 -4.15
C LEU A 174 10.71 -6.14 -5.68
N ARG A 175 11.80 -6.37 -6.41
CA ARG A 175 11.79 -6.35 -7.89
C ARG A 175 11.04 -7.54 -8.48
N ALA A 176 11.26 -8.74 -7.93
CA ALA A 176 10.54 -9.93 -8.37
C ALA A 176 9.03 -9.79 -8.14
N ALA A 177 8.63 -9.26 -6.98
CA ALA A 177 7.25 -8.99 -6.64
C ALA A 177 6.62 -7.93 -7.56
N ALA A 178 7.37 -6.89 -7.92
CA ALA A 178 6.89 -5.90 -8.89
C ALA A 178 6.60 -6.50 -10.27
N ASN A 179 7.46 -7.42 -10.74
CA ASN A 179 7.22 -8.13 -12.00
C ASN A 179 5.99 -9.03 -11.90
N LEU A 180 5.81 -9.71 -10.76
CA LEU A 180 4.64 -10.54 -10.49
C LEU A 180 3.35 -9.72 -10.51
N VAL A 181 3.31 -8.55 -9.86
CA VAL A 181 2.14 -7.65 -9.89
C VAL A 181 1.78 -7.28 -11.33
N LYS A 182 2.78 -6.93 -12.15
CA LYS A 182 2.54 -6.59 -13.57
C LYS A 182 2.04 -7.77 -14.40
N GLU A 183 2.51 -8.98 -14.13
CA GLU A 183 2.04 -10.20 -14.80
C GLU A 183 0.57 -10.45 -14.45
N MET A 184 0.22 -10.33 -13.16
CA MET A 184 -1.14 -10.53 -12.68
C MET A 184 -2.11 -9.46 -13.21
N SER A 185 -1.68 -8.19 -13.29
CA SER A 185 -2.50 -7.08 -13.79
C SER A 185 -2.65 -7.03 -15.32
N GLN A 186 -2.02 -7.95 -16.05
CA GLN A 186 -2.10 -8.04 -17.52
C GLN A 186 -2.98 -9.20 -18.00
N THR A 187 -3.48 -10.04 -17.10
CA THR A 187 -4.15 -11.31 -17.46
C THR A 187 -5.67 -11.14 -17.69
N HIS A 188 -6.07 -10.07 -18.37
CA HIS A 188 -7.47 -9.80 -18.75
C HIS A 188 -7.78 -10.15 -20.21
#